data_AF-A0A1H2DQI8-F1
#
_entry.id   AF-A0A1H2DQI8-F1
#
_cell.length_a   1.000
_cell.length_b   1.000
_cell.length_c   1.000
_cell.angle_alpha   90.00
_cell.angle_beta   90.00
_cell.angle_gamma   90.00
#
_symmetry.space_group_name_H-M   'P 1'
#
loop_
_entity.id
_entity.type
_entity.pdbx_description
1 polymer ?
#
loop_
_entity_poly.entity_id
_entity_poly.type
_entity_poly.pdbx_seq_one_letter_code
_entity_poly.pdbx_strand_id
1 'polypeptide(L)'
;MTKVAIIRCEKNLDRCPLTNCFKCLAEKKEGFSIYDDCTLTGVFNCQCPGDVSVNLSKILKSKGTEVIHFCTCTFAKKTDEGWVDKNGGFCETIDNLIEQVHNKTGIHCVKGTAHLPKDYSIKTWGEVSA
;
A
#
# COMPACT_ATOMS: atom_id res chain seq x y z
N MET A 1 15.09 5.57 -9.76
CA MET A 1 14.79 4.63 -8.66
C MET A 1 13.89 5.32 -7.67
N THR A 2 12.62 4.97 -7.68
CA THR A 2 11.59 5.53 -6.81
C THR A 2 11.69 4.95 -5.40
N LYS A 3 11.67 5.80 -4.38
CA LYS A 3 11.74 5.41 -2.97
C LYS A 3 10.35 5.11 -2.44
N VAL A 4 10.04 3.83 -2.28
CA VAL A 4 8.72 3.35 -1.87
C VAL A 4 8.72 2.88 -0.41
N ALA A 5 7.64 3.15 0.31
CA ALA A 5 7.37 2.55 1.61
C ALA A 5 6.08 1.74 1.59
N ILE A 6 5.92 0.84 2.56
CA ILE A 6 4.75 -0.02 2.67
C ILE A 6 4.05 0.23 4.01
N ILE A 7 2.73 0.38 3.97
CA ILE A 7 1.85 0.37 5.15
C ILE A 7 0.91 -0.84 5.07
N ARG A 8 1.04 -1.76 6.03
CA ARG A 8 0.19 -2.95 6.20
C ARG A 8 -0.89 -2.70 7.26
N CYS A 9 -2.00 -3.44 7.21
CA CYS A 9 -2.97 -3.44 8.31
C CYS A 9 -2.43 -4.20 9.54
N GLU A 10 -2.59 -3.63 10.74
CA GLU A 10 -2.28 -4.33 12.00
C GLU A 10 -2.99 -5.68 12.15
N LYS A 11 -4.22 -5.83 11.65
CA LYS A 11 -5.00 -7.08 11.76
C LYS A 11 -4.35 -8.26 11.05
N ASN A 12 -3.37 -8.00 10.18
CA ASN A 12 -2.62 -9.02 9.46
C ASN A 12 -1.16 -9.15 9.92
N LEU A 13 -0.78 -8.46 11.02
CA LEU A 13 0.62 -8.29 11.36
C LEU A 13 1.32 -9.59 11.77
N ASP A 14 0.59 -10.43 12.50
CA ASP A 14 1.04 -11.72 13.02
C ASP A 14 0.92 -12.88 12.00
N ARG A 15 0.34 -12.62 10.82
CA ARG A 15 0.04 -13.64 9.81
C ARG A 15 0.73 -13.43 8.48
N CYS A 16 1.02 -12.19 8.12
CA CYS A 16 1.52 -11.86 6.78
C CYS A 16 2.88 -11.15 6.85
N PRO A 17 4.03 -11.85 6.79
CA PRO A 17 5.35 -11.24 6.89
C PRO A 17 5.79 -10.42 5.66
N LEU A 18 4.85 -10.01 4.80
CA LEU A 18 5.07 -9.23 3.56
C LEU A 18 5.89 -9.95 2.48
N THR A 19 6.14 -11.26 2.58
CA THR A 19 6.97 -12.03 1.63
C THR A 19 6.64 -11.75 0.17
N ASN A 20 5.37 -11.87 -0.23
CA ASN A 20 4.99 -11.61 -1.62
C ASN A 20 4.99 -10.12 -1.97
N CYS A 21 4.73 -9.22 -1.00
CA CYS A 21 4.88 -7.78 -1.23
C CYS A 21 6.33 -7.42 -1.57
N PHE A 22 7.29 -7.97 -0.84
CA PHE A 22 8.72 -7.77 -1.10
C PHE A 22 9.18 -8.43 -2.40
N LYS A 23 8.66 -9.63 -2.71
CA LYS A 23 8.92 -10.27 -4.00
C LYS A 23 8.42 -9.43 -5.17
N CYS A 24 7.18 -8.96 -5.12
CA CYS A 24 6.61 -8.11 -6.17
C CYS A 24 7.33 -6.77 -6.27
N LEU A 25 7.80 -6.20 -5.16
CA LEU A 25 8.66 -5.01 -5.16
C LEU A 25 9.98 -5.28 -5.92
N ALA A 26 10.70 -6.34 -5.57
CA ALA A 26 11.97 -6.69 -6.21
C ALA A 26 11.81 -7.01 -7.71
N GLU A 27 10.71 -7.67 -8.07
CA GLU A 27 10.39 -8.08 -9.44
C GLU A 27 9.63 -7.01 -10.25
N LYS A 28 9.26 -5.87 -9.64
CA LYS A 28 8.40 -4.82 -10.24
C LYS A 28 7.11 -5.38 -10.83
N LYS A 29 6.39 -6.16 -10.02
CA LYS A 29 5.12 -6.81 -10.40
C LYS A 29 3.96 -6.26 -9.61
N GLU A 30 2.76 -6.49 -10.14
CA GLU A 30 1.50 -6.13 -9.48
C GLU A 30 1.46 -4.65 -9.08
N GLY A 31 1.25 -4.33 -7.81
CA GLY A 31 1.20 -2.93 -7.33
C GLY A 31 2.47 -2.13 -7.63
N PHE A 32 3.59 -2.80 -7.90
CA PHE A 32 4.88 -2.19 -8.24
C PHE A 32 5.19 -2.20 -9.75
N SER A 33 4.25 -2.65 -10.60
CA SER A 33 4.42 -2.68 -12.07
C SER A 33 4.40 -1.30 -12.73
N ILE A 34 4.08 -0.26 -11.96
CA ILE A 34 4.03 1.14 -12.42
C ILE A 34 5.41 1.83 -12.40
N TYR A 35 6.46 1.14 -11.94
CA TYR A 35 7.80 1.69 -11.82
C TYR A 35 8.76 1.03 -12.79
N ASP A 36 9.66 1.84 -13.37
CA ASP A 36 10.85 1.29 -14.04
C ASP A 36 11.80 0.66 -13.01
N ASP A 37 12.00 1.36 -11.89
CA ASP A 37 12.84 0.89 -10.78
C ASP A 37 12.41 1.51 -9.44
N CYS A 38 12.43 0.71 -8.37
CA CYS A 38 12.05 1.17 -7.03
C CYS A 38 12.84 0.46 -5.91
N THR A 39 12.93 1.12 -4.75
CA THR A 39 13.59 0.60 -3.55
C THR A 39 12.79 0.87 -2.29
N LEU A 40 12.85 -0.06 -1.33
CA LEU A 40 12.11 0.03 -0.08
C LEU A 40 12.83 0.96 0.92
N THR A 41 12.15 2.00 1.40
CA THR A 41 12.67 2.93 2.41
C THR A 41 12.12 2.71 3.81
N GLY A 42 10.99 2.03 3.95
CA GLY A 42 10.41 1.76 5.26
C GLY A 42 9.13 0.94 5.22
N VAL A 43 8.80 0.35 6.37
CA VAL A 43 7.57 -0.42 6.57
C VAL A 43 6.94 -0.02 7.90
N PHE A 44 5.64 0.26 7.87
CA PHE A 44 4.83 0.40 9.08
C PHE A 44 3.57 -0.45 9.02
N ASN A 45 2.95 -0.61 10.19
CA ASN A 45 1.58 -1.12 10.30
C ASN A 45 0.67 0.05 10.67
N CYS A 46 -0.44 0.24 9.94
CA CYS A 46 -1.49 1.16 10.38
C CYS A 46 -2.23 0.55 11.58
N GLN A 47 -2.75 1.39 12.45
CA GLN A 47 -3.60 0.99 13.57
C GLN A 47 -5.00 1.58 13.41
N CYS A 48 -6.03 0.80 13.71
CA CYS A 48 -7.42 1.25 13.70
C CYS A 48 -7.65 2.30 14.81
N PRO A 49 -8.41 3.37 14.54
CA PRO A 49 -9.29 3.59 13.38
C PRO A 49 -8.60 4.13 12.11
N GLY A 50 -7.28 4.28 12.09
CA GLY A 50 -6.50 4.63 10.89
C GLY A 50 -5.78 5.98 10.98
N ASP A 51 -6.18 6.85 11.91
CA ASP A 51 -5.70 8.23 12.03
C ASP A 51 -4.16 8.35 12.17
N VAL A 52 -3.53 7.33 12.77
CA VAL A 52 -2.07 7.27 12.92
C VAL A 52 -1.33 7.25 11.57
N SER A 53 -1.99 6.81 10.49
CA SER A 53 -1.39 6.66 9.16
C SER A 53 -0.86 7.98 8.60
N VAL A 54 -1.46 9.11 8.96
CA VAL A 54 -0.95 10.44 8.57
C VAL A 54 0.41 10.70 9.21
N ASN A 55 0.57 10.40 10.51
CA ASN A 55 1.83 10.60 11.21
C ASN A 55 2.90 9.60 10.75
N LEU A 56 2.53 8.32 10.53
CA LEU A 56 3.43 7.33 9.94
C LEU A 56 3.95 7.78 8.57
N SER A 57 3.06 8.36 7.75
CA SER A 57 3.41 8.87 6.42
C SER A 57 4.33 10.09 6.47
N LYS A 58 4.13 10.99 7.45
CA LYS A 58 5.07 12.11 7.72
C LYS A 58 6.46 11.61 8.09
N ILE A 59 6.54 10.58 8.94
CA ILE A 59 7.81 9.94 9.31
C ILE A 59 8.48 9.37 8.06
N LEU A 60 7.78 8.55 7.27
CA LEU A 60 8.31 7.97 6.02
C LEU A 60 8.78 9.05 5.04
N LYS A 61 7.99 10.12 4.86
CA LYS A 61 8.37 11.28 4.01
C LYS A 61 9.64 11.95 4.52
N SER A 62 9.76 12.20 5.83
CA SER A 62 10.98 12.79 6.43
C SER A 62 12.23 11.92 6.27
N LYS A 63 12.06 10.60 6.03
CA LYS A 63 13.15 9.66 5.73
C LYS A 63 13.43 9.51 4.23
N GLY A 64 12.77 10.31 3.39
CA GLY A 64 13.00 10.37 1.95
C GLY A 64 12.12 9.42 1.13
N THR A 65 11.02 8.91 1.69
CA THR A 65 10.02 8.16 0.91
C THR A 65 9.29 9.10 -0.05
N GLU A 66 9.13 8.67 -1.30
CA GLU A 66 8.42 9.39 -2.36
C GLU A 66 6.99 8.87 -2.55
N VAL A 67 6.80 7.54 -2.44
CA VAL A 67 5.50 6.89 -2.60
C VAL A 67 5.21 5.89 -1.48
N ILE A 68 3.98 5.87 -0.97
CA ILE A 68 3.52 4.90 0.02
C ILE A 68 2.53 3.91 -0.63
N HIS A 69 2.84 2.63 -0.54
CA HIS A 69 1.92 1.55 -0.87
C HIS A 69 1.11 1.13 0.35
N PHE A 70 -0.20 1.13 0.22
CA PHE A 70 -1.10 0.49 1.17
C PHE A 70 -1.34 -0.96 0.72
N CYS A 71 -1.01 -1.91 1.59
CA CYS A 71 -1.02 -3.34 1.25
C CYS A 71 -2.38 -3.82 0.78
N THR A 72 -2.40 -4.76 -0.17
CA THR A 72 -3.63 -5.33 -0.72
C THR A 72 -4.60 -5.89 0.33
N CYS A 73 -4.09 -6.40 1.45
CA CYS A 73 -4.93 -6.88 2.55
C CYS A 73 -5.80 -5.79 3.21
N THR A 74 -5.55 -4.50 2.97
CA THR A 74 -6.41 -3.43 3.48
C THR A 74 -7.76 -3.40 2.75
N PHE A 75 -7.82 -3.81 1.47
CA PHE A 75 -9.01 -3.70 0.63
C PHE A 75 -9.45 -5.00 -0.07
N ALA A 76 -8.61 -6.04 -0.05
CA ALA A 76 -8.91 -7.32 -0.67
C ALA A 76 -8.59 -8.50 0.26
N LYS A 77 -9.26 -9.64 0.03
CA LYS A 77 -9.05 -10.89 0.75
C LYS A 77 -8.97 -12.07 -0.21
N LYS A 78 -8.32 -13.14 0.23
CA LYS A 78 -8.28 -14.43 -0.50
C LYS A 78 -9.58 -15.21 -0.26
N THR A 79 -10.18 -15.71 -1.33
CA THR A 79 -11.30 -16.66 -1.36
C THR A 79 -10.90 -17.87 -2.21
N ASP A 80 -11.81 -18.83 -2.35
CA ASP A 80 -11.60 -19.99 -3.24
C ASP A 80 -11.50 -19.61 -4.72
N GLU A 81 -12.04 -18.44 -5.10
CA GLU A 81 -12.01 -17.89 -6.45
C GLU A 81 -10.78 -17.00 -6.71
N GLY A 82 -9.90 -16.82 -5.71
CA GLY A 82 -8.73 -15.96 -5.78
C GLY A 82 -8.84 -14.73 -4.89
N TRP A 83 -8.18 -13.64 -5.27
CA TRP A 83 -8.24 -12.39 -4.51
C TRP A 83 -9.38 -11.51 -5.01
N VAL A 84 -10.20 -11.01 -4.09
CA VAL A 84 -11.38 -10.18 -4.38
C VAL A 84 -11.42 -8.95 -3.47
N ASP A 85 -11.85 -7.81 -4.02
CA ASP A 85 -12.04 -6.54 -3.31
C ASP A 85 -13.48 -6.27 -2.84
N LYS A 86 -14.47 -6.99 -3.40
CA LYS A 86 -15.87 -6.89 -2.98
C LYS A 86 -16.04 -7.35 -1.52
N ASN A 87 -16.45 -6.42 -0.64
CA ASN A 87 -16.53 -6.64 0.82
C ASN A 87 -15.23 -7.27 1.37
N GLY A 88 -14.10 -6.81 0.82
CA GLY A 88 -12.78 -7.39 1.00
C GLY A 88 -11.89 -6.59 1.94
N GLY A 89 -10.84 -7.25 2.42
CA GLY A 89 -9.79 -6.63 3.22
C GLY A 89 -10.17 -6.30 4.67
N PHE A 90 -9.28 -5.58 5.33
CA PHE A 90 -9.36 -5.27 6.75
C PHE A 90 -9.84 -3.84 7.08
N CYS A 91 -10.01 -2.99 6.06
CA CYS A 91 -10.31 -1.57 6.20
C CYS A 91 -11.41 -1.14 5.20
N GLU A 92 -12.62 -0.90 5.72
CA GLU A 92 -13.78 -0.46 4.93
C GLU A 92 -13.63 0.97 4.40
N THR A 93 -12.79 1.78 5.04
CA THR A 93 -12.59 3.21 4.74
C THR A 93 -11.23 3.49 4.12
N ILE A 94 -10.59 2.49 3.51
CA ILE A 94 -9.22 2.59 2.99
C ILE A 94 -9.03 3.72 1.98
N ASP A 95 -9.98 3.93 1.06
CA ASP A 95 -9.85 5.00 0.06
C ASP A 95 -9.87 6.38 0.73
N ASN A 96 -10.74 6.60 1.73
CA ASN A 96 -10.77 7.84 2.53
C ASN A 96 -9.49 8.01 3.36
N LEU A 97 -8.93 6.92 3.89
CA LEU A 97 -7.70 6.96 4.66
C LEU A 97 -6.51 7.38 3.79
N ILE A 98 -6.39 6.80 2.59
CA ILE A 98 -5.32 7.13 1.64
C ILE A 98 -5.47 8.58 1.17
N GLU A 99 -6.69 9.02 0.86
CA GLU A 99 -6.98 10.40 0.50
C GLU A 99 -6.57 11.37 1.62
N GLN A 100 -6.91 11.07 2.88
CA GLN A 100 -6.49 11.89 4.01
C GLN A 100 -4.97 11.95 4.18
N VAL A 101 -4.28 10.82 3.98
CA VAL A 101 -2.81 10.77 4.01
C VAL A 101 -2.23 11.66 2.91
N HIS A 102 -2.71 11.52 1.67
CA HIS A 102 -2.25 12.33 0.55
C HIS A 102 -2.50 13.82 0.83
N ASN A 103 -3.73 14.20 1.17
CA ASN A 103 -4.10 15.61 1.38
C ASN A 103 -3.31 16.26 2.54
N LYS A 104 -3.04 15.53 3.62
CA LYS A 104 -2.35 16.08 4.80
C LYS A 104 -0.83 16.06 4.71
N THR A 105 -0.24 15.32 3.77
CA THR A 105 1.22 15.15 3.69
C THR A 105 1.81 15.50 2.33
N GLY A 106 0.99 15.54 1.27
CA GLY A 106 1.41 15.65 -0.11
C GLY A 106 2.31 14.51 -0.58
N ILE A 107 2.27 13.34 0.07
CA ILE A 107 3.01 12.15 -0.41
C ILE A 107 2.16 11.39 -1.41
N HIS A 108 2.79 10.84 -2.45
CA HIS A 108 2.10 9.98 -3.39
C HIS A 108 1.71 8.67 -2.72
N CYS A 109 0.52 8.17 -3.04
CA CYS A 109 0.03 6.93 -2.47
C CYS A 109 -0.45 5.98 -3.56
N VAL A 110 -0.23 4.69 -3.35
CA VAL A 110 -0.69 3.61 -4.22
C VAL A 110 -1.50 2.63 -3.39
N LYS A 111 -2.69 2.28 -3.89
CA LYS A 111 -3.51 1.22 -3.28
C LYS A 111 -3.19 -0.12 -3.96
N GLY A 112 -2.32 -0.90 -3.32
CA GLY A 112 -1.92 -2.21 -3.83
C GLY A 112 -0.46 -2.56 -3.58
N THR A 113 -0.21 -3.83 -3.32
CA THR A 113 1.12 -4.44 -3.28
C THR A 113 1.11 -5.75 -4.07
N ALA A 114 1.10 -6.90 -3.40
CA ALA A 114 0.96 -8.22 -4.01
C ALA A 114 -0.45 -8.75 -3.85
N HIS A 115 -0.80 -9.74 -4.67
CA HIS A 115 -2.12 -10.37 -4.68
C HIS A 115 -3.29 -9.44 -5.03
N LEU A 116 -3.07 -8.54 -5.99
CA LEU A 116 -4.12 -7.71 -6.54
C LEU A 116 -5.28 -8.59 -7.06
N PRO A 117 -6.53 -8.18 -6.83
CA PRO A 117 -7.68 -8.84 -7.43
C PRO A 117 -7.53 -8.97 -8.95
N LYS A 118 -8.18 -9.98 -9.52
CA LYS A 118 -8.22 -10.14 -10.97
C LYS A 118 -8.80 -8.87 -11.60
N ASP A 119 -8.18 -8.41 -12.70
CA ASP A 119 -8.59 -7.22 -13.45
C ASP A 119 -8.55 -5.91 -12.64
N TYR A 120 -7.81 -5.88 -11.52
CA TYR A 120 -7.66 -4.70 -10.70
C TYR A 120 -6.79 -3.63 -11.39
N SER A 121 -7.36 -2.44 -11.58
CA SER A 121 -6.64 -1.24 -11.99
C SER A 121 -6.02 -0.54 -10.78
N ILE A 122 -4.71 -0.29 -10.84
CA ILE A 122 -3.97 0.38 -9.77
C ILE A 122 -4.52 1.80 -9.57
N LYS A 123 -4.95 2.09 -8.34
CA LYS A 123 -5.39 3.43 -7.93
C LYS A 123 -4.23 4.18 -7.27
N THR A 124 -4.03 5.43 -7.67
CA THR A 124 -3.01 6.32 -7.14
C THR A 124 -3.62 7.63 -6.65
N TRP A 125 -2.95 8.27 -5.69
CA TRP A 125 -3.22 9.63 -5.24
C TRP A 125 -1.99 10.48 -5.48
N GLY A 126 -2.13 11.47 -6.37
CA GLY A 126 -1.04 12.22 -6.99
C GLY A 126 -0.39 11.48 -8.17
N GLU A 127 0.37 12.21 -8.97
CA GLU A 127 1.11 11.65 -10.11
C GLU A 127 2.29 10.81 -9.63
N VAL A 128 2.34 9.55 -10.03
CA VAL A 128 3.47 8.67 -9.79
C VAL A 128 4.24 8.61 -11.11
N SER A 129 5.39 9.28 -11.18
CA SER A 129 6.28 9.17 -12.35
C SER A 129 6.88 7.76 -12.40
N ALA A 130 6.91 7.19 -13.61
CA ALA A 130 7.55 5.91 -13.92
C ALA A 130 9.05 5.93 -13.63
#